data_AF-A0A7S4IDK7-F1
#
_entry.id   AF-A0A7S4IDK7-F1
#
_cell.length_a   1.000
_cell.length_b   1.000
_cell.length_c   1.000
_cell.angle_alpha   90.00
_cell.angle_beta   90.00
_cell.angle_gamma   90.00
#
_symmetry.space_group_name_H-M   'P 1'
#
loop_
_entity.id
_entity.type
_entity.pdbx_description
1 polymer ?
#
loop_
_entity_poly.entity_id
_entity_poly.type
_entity_poly.pdbx_seq_one_letter_code
_entity_poly.pdbx_strand_id
1 'polypeptide(L)'
;AKGGVSIADSMLECEKRPDVRDYIFTGLQAVTWMRIQEHQLESLRQVALGVLLATPRYASLQSQAMQSLDLRIPGEVRLQRLRLPRPVRLCCSSANPGAARVAEELCDRLGRENVTVTIEDAASIPRGDLGRRRSSVSFFFSQTNTLGHAFLLYLNSTTWDSADPDRCKALAGHVTRARDRGESLLMVHEADLTRGGCEFGIFFQLTPQSLIDGGIYEQLAVTWFEPPHRDISIARTAKKLGA
;
A
#
# COMPACT_ATOMS: atom_id res chain seq x y z
N ALA A 1 5.20 16.69 -19.01
CA ALA A 1 4.15 17.51 -18.38
C ALA A 1 3.88 16.98 -16.97
N LYS A 2 4.12 17.78 -15.93
CA LYS A 2 3.69 17.44 -14.57
C LYS A 2 2.17 17.61 -14.55
N GLY A 3 1.43 16.54 -14.85
CA GLY A 3 -0.04 16.62 -14.80
C GLY A 3 -0.54 16.69 -13.36
N GLY A 4 -1.83 16.94 -13.18
CA GLY A 4 -2.45 17.01 -11.87
C GLY A 4 -2.32 18.41 -11.28
N VAL A 5 -3.47 18.99 -10.96
CA VAL A 5 -3.64 20.29 -10.33
C VAL A 5 -4.40 20.04 -9.04
N SER A 6 -4.10 20.78 -7.97
CA SER A 6 -4.87 20.62 -6.73
C SER A 6 -6.31 21.10 -6.94
N ILE A 7 -7.25 20.68 -6.09
CA ILE A 7 -8.62 21.21 -6.15
C ILE A 7 -8.60 22.73 -5.96
N ALA A 8 -7.79 23.22 -5.01
CA ALA A 8 -7.64 24.65 -4.76
C ALA A 8 -7.15 25.40 -6.02
N ASP A 9 -6.11 24.91 -6.67
CA ASP A 9 -5.60 25.50 -7.91
C ASP A 9 -6.62 25.41 -9.05
N SER A 10 -7.38 24.31 -9.15
CA SER A 10 -8.46 24.15 -10.15
C SER A 10 -9.57 25.18 -9.94
N MET A 11 -9.87 25.50 -8.68
CA MET A 11 -10.85 26.53 -8.33
C MET A 11 -10.38 27.94 -8.70
N LEU A 12 -9.06 28.20 -8.69
CA LEU A 12 -8.48 29.48 -9.12
C LEU A 12 -8.65 29.69 -10.64
N GLU A 13 -8.55 28.63 -11.44
CA GLU A 13 -8.82 28.72 -12.89
C GLU A 13 -10.25 29.19 -13.22
N CYS A 14 -11.19 29.00 -12.28
CA CYS A 14 -12.59 29.39 -12.41
C CYS A 14 -12.92 30.77 -11.78
N GLU A 15 -11.93 31.55 -11.35
CA GLU A 15 -12.14 32.83 -10.64
C GLU A 15 -13.08 33.82 -11.36
N LYS A 16 -13.03 33.85 -12.69
CA LYS A 16 -13.84 34.79 -13.50
C LYS A 16 -15.31 34.37 -13.62
N ARG A 17 -15.70 33.20 -13.10
CA ARG A 17 -17.04 32.60 -13.20
C ARG A 17 -17.41 31.91 -11.87
N PRO A 18 -17.72 32.69 -10.82
CA PRO A 18 -18.06 32.13 -9.51
C PRO A 18 -19.30 31.22 -9.55
N ASP A 19 -20.25 31.50 -10.44
CA ASP A 19 -21.44 30.67 -10.70
C ASP A 19 -21.07 29.25 -11.15
N VAL A 20 -20.09 29.13 -12.04
CA VAL A 20 -19.60 27.84 -12.55
C VAL A 20 -18.73 27.14 -11.51
N ARG A 21 -17.88 27.89 -10.81
CA ARG A 21 -17.03 27.38 -9.74
C ARG A 21 -17.87 26.71 -8.66
N ASP A 22 -18.89 27.39 -8.15
CA ASP A 22 -19.72 26.86 -7.08
C ASP A 22 -20.52 25.65 -7.55
N TYR A 23 -21.03 25.65 -8.78
CA TYR A 23 -21.71 24.49 -9.34
C TYR A 23 -20.79 23.26 -9.41
N ILE A 24 -19.57 23.41 -9.95
CA ILE A 24 -18.63 22.30 -10.16
C ILE A 24 -18.06 21.77 -8.84
N PHE A 25 -17.63 22.64 -7.94
CA PHE A 25 -16.82 22.25 -6.77
C PHE A 25 -17.64 22.06 -5.49
N THR A 26 -18.91 22.47 -5.45
CA THR A 26 -19.78 22.30 -4.28
C THR A 26 -20.86 21.24 -4.49
N GLY A 27 -21.31 21.04 -5.73
CA GLY A 27 -22.36 20.07 -6.06
C GLY A 27 -21.86 18.67 -6.41
N LEU A 28 -20.58 18.53 -6.75
CA LEU A 28 -19.99 17.27 -7.21
C LEU A 28 -18.75 16.92 -6.39
N GLN A 29 -18.62 15.63 -6.06
CA GLN A 29 -17.41 15.12 -5.43
C GLN A 29 -16.31 14.98 -6.49
N ALA A 30 -15.20 15.70 -6.30
CA ALA A 30 -14.03 15.58 -7.17
C ALA A 30 -13.45 14.16 -7.08
N VAL A 31 -13.17 13.55 -8.23
CA VAL A 31 -12.53 12.23 -8.31
C VAL A 31 -11.04 12.42 -8.59
N THR A 32 -10.19 11.92 -7.69
CA THR A 32 -8.75 11.93 -7.90
C THR A 32 -8.37 10.97 -9.02
N TRP A 33 -7.68 11.50 -10.05
CA TRP A 33 -7.15 10.67 -11.13
C TRP A 33 -5.82 10.02 -10.73
N MET A 34 -5.86 8.71 -10.49
CA MET A 34 -4.68 7.94 -10.09
C MET A 34 -3.73 7.71 -11.28
N ARG A 35 -2.44 7.53 -11.04
CA ARG A 35 -1.43 7.29 -12.10
C ARG A 35 -0.99 5.85 -12.25
N ILE A 36 -1.81 4.95 -11.75
CA ILE A 36 -1.56 3.53 -11.77
C ILE A 36 -2.78 2.91 -12.43
N GLN A 37 -2.57 2.14 -13.51
CA GLN A 37 -3.64 1.67 -14.39
C GLN A 37 -4.79 1.01 -13.61
N GLU A 38 -4.49 0.15 -12.65
CA GLU A 38 -5.52 -0.56 -11.88
C GLU A 38 -6.34 0.39 -11.00
N HIS A 39 -5.72 1.46 -10.49
CA HIS A 39 -6.42 2.49 -9.73
C HIS A 39 -7.20 3.44 -10.65
N GLN A 40 -6.72 3.68 -11.87
CA GLN A 40 -7.44 4.49 -12.88
C GLN A 40 -8.79 3.88 -13.23
N LEU A 41 -8.90 2.55 -13.27
CA LEU A 41 -10.18 1.89 -13.52
C LEU A 41 -11.21 2.21 -12.43
N GLU A 42 -10.80 2.32 -11.18
CA GLU A 42 -11.70 2.73 -10.09
C GLU A 42 -12.00 4.23 -10.12
N SER A 43 -11.05 5.08 -10.53
CA SER A 43 -11.33 6.49 -10.82
C SER A 43 -12.37 6.61 -11.96
N LEU A 44 -12.22 5.85 -13.03
CA LEU A 44 -13.19 5.80 -14.14
C LEU A 44 -14.56 5.28 -13.69
N ARG A 45 -14.59 4.27 -12.82
CA ARG A 45 -15.83 3.76 -12.22
C ARG A 45 -16.56 4.85 -11.43
N GLN A 46 -15.83 5.61 -10.61
CA GLN A 46 -16.38 6.73 -9.86
C GLN A 46 -16.93 7.84 -10.77
N VAL A 47 -16.19 8.20 -11.83
CA VAL A 47 -16.65 9.18 -12.83
C VAL A 47 -17.93 8.69 -13.53
N ALA A 48 -17.93 7.46 -14.02
CA ALA A 48 -19.10 6.88 -14.69
C ALA A 48 -20.32 6.80 -13.76
N LEU A 49 -20.11 6.42 -12.50
CA LEU A 49 -21.16 6.42 -11.48
C LEU A 49 -21.71 7.84 -11.27
N GLY A 50 -20.84 8.85 -11.11
CA GLY A 50 -21.24 10.24 -10.98
C GLY A 50 -22.09 10.74 -12.15
N VAL A 51 -21.68 10.42 -13.39
CA VAL A 51 -22.45 10.75 -14.60
C VAL A 51 -23.82 10.08 -14.59
N LEU A 52 -23.90 8.78 -14.25
CA LEU A 52 -25.18 8.08 -14.20
C LEU A 52 -26.12 8.70 -13.18
N LEU A 53 -25.64 9.01 -11.97
CA LEU A 53 -26.45 9.61 -10.91
C LEU A 53 -26.93 11.03 -11.24
N ALA A 54 -26.18 11.77 -12.07
CA ALA A 54 -26.62 13.06 -12.58
C ALA A 54 -27.78 12.95 -13.61
N THR A 55 -28.09 11.75 -14.12
CA THR A 55 -29.21 11.55 -15.05
C THR A 55 -30.54 11.29 -14.31
N PRO A 56 -31.69 11.75 -14.85
CA PRO A 56 -33.00 11.57 -14.21
C PRO A 56 -33.35 10.11 -13.90
N ARG A 57 -32.83 9.17 -14.68
CA ARG A 57 -33.10 7.73 -14.51
C ARG A 57 -32.51 7.15 -13.23
N TYR A 58 -31.38 7.68 -12.74
CA TYR A 58 -30.66 7.15 -11.58
C TYR A 58 -30.56 8.14 -10.43
N ALA A 59 -31.11 9.35 -10.56
CA ALA A 59 -31.08 10.39 -9.53
C ALA A 59 -31.64 9.90 -8.17
N SER A 60 -32.65 9.03 -8.18
CA SER A 60 -33.22 8.45 -6.95
C SER A 60 -32.26 7.53 -6.19
N LEU A 61 -31.18 7.06 -6.83
CA LEU A 61 -30.20 6.16 -6.22
C LEU A 61 -29.06 6.92 -5.53
N GLN A 62 -29.00 8.25 -5.60
CA GLN A 62 -27.85 9.04 -5.16
C GLN A 62 -27.46 8.78 -3.69
N SER A 63 -28.43 8.56 -2.80
CA SER A 63 -28.19 8.26 -1.38
C SER A 63 -27.60 6.87 -1.10
N GLN A 64 -27.66 5.93 -2.06
CA GLN A 64 -27.22 4.53 -1.90
C GLN A 64 -26.37 4.02 -3.07
N ALA A 65 -25.94 4.91 -3.97
CA ALA A 65 -25.47 4.58 -5.31
C ALA A 65 -24.29 3.62 -5.35
N MET A 66 -23.33 3.76 -4.44
CA MET A 66 -22.16 2.87 -4.36
C MET A 66 -22.52 1.43 -3.97
N GLN A 67 -23.70 1.22 -3.37
CA GLN A 67 -24.20 -0.08 -2.93
C GLN A 67 -25.32 -0.60 -3.85
N SER A 68 -26.08 0.30 -4.47
CA SER A 68 -27.26 -0.05 -5.27
C SER A 68 -26.96 -0.29 -6.76
N LEU A 69 -25.86 0.25 -7.29
CA LEU A 69 -25.48 0.07 -8.69
C LEU A 69 -24.24 -0.83 -8.82
N ASP A 70 -24.41 -2.04 -9.33
CA ASP A 70 -23.33 -2.97 -9.69
C ASP A 70 -22.66 -2.53 -11.01
N LEU A 71 -21.97 -1.38 -10.96
CA LEU A 71 -21.21 -0.85 -12.09
C LEU A 71 -19.86 -1.57 -12.19
N ARG A 72 -19.65 -2.27 -13.30
CA ARG A 72 -18.42 -3.03 -13.56
C ARG A 72 -17.63 -2.40 -14.68
N ILE A 73 -16.35 -2.17 -14.44
CA ILE A 73 -15.40 -1.76 -15.47
C ILE A 73 -14.60 -2.99 -15.93
N PRO A 74 -14.62 -3.34 -17.22
CA PRO A 74 -13.80 -4.43 -17.73
C PRO A 74 -12.33 -4.28 -17.32
N GLY A 75 -11.77 -5.35 -16.75
CA GLY A 75 -10.39 -5.39 -16.27
C GLY A 75 -10.18 -4.92 -14.82
N GLU A 76 -11.24 -4.49 -14.11
CA GLU A 76 -11.10 -4.06 -12.71
C GLU A 76 -10.60 -5.21 -11.81
N VAL A 77 -9.64 -4.88 -10.94
CA VAL A 77 -8.98 -5.88 -10.11
C VAL A 77 -9.88 -6.38 -8.97
N ARG A 78 -10.88 -5.59 -8.57
CA ARG A 78 -11.83 -5.96 -7.50
C ARG A 78 -12.55 -7.28 -7.76
N LEU A 79 -12.90 -7.55 -9.03
CA LEU A 79 -13.57 -8.79 -9.44
C LEU A 79 -12.62 -9.96 -9.73
N GLN A 80 -11.30 -9.72 -9.72
CA GLN A 80 -10.33 -10.79 -9.97
C GLN A 80 -10.29 -11.76 -8.80
N ARG A 81 -10.37 -13.06 -9.12
CA ARG A 81 -10.12 -14.13 -8.17
C ARG A 81 -8.61 -14.31 -8.01
N LEU A 82 -8.05 -13.62 -7.04
CA LEU A 82 -6.63 -13.75 -6.67
C LEU A 82 -6.44 -15.06 -5.93
N ARG A 83 -5.49 -15.89 -6.39
CA ARG A 83 -5.22 -17.19 -5.78
C ARG A 83 -3.73 -17.42 -5.74
N LEU A 84 -3.20 -17.60 -4.54
CA LEU A 84 -1.81 -18.00 -4.40
C LEU A 84 -1.66 -19.46 -4.89
N PRO A 85 -0.65 -19.76 -5.72
CA PRO A 85 -0.41 -21.12 -6.19
C PRO A 85 0.05 -22.06 -5.07
N ARG A 86 0.58 -21.50 -3.97
CA ARG A 86 0.98 -22.19 -2.75
C ARG A 86 0.72 -21.29 -1.54
N PRO A 87 0.43 -21.85 -0.35
CA PRO A 87 0.32 -21.06 0.86
C PRO A 87 1.59 -20.25 1.15
N VAL A 88 1.43 -19.04 1.69
CA VAL A 88 2.51 -18.12 2.05
C VAL A 88 2.49 -17.85 3.56
N ARG A 89 3.64 -17.98 4.20
CA ARG A 89 3.90 -17.46 5.54
C ARG A 89 4.32 -16.00 5.43
N LEU A 90 3.51 -15.12 5.99
CA LEU A 90 3.76 -13.69 6.05
C LEU A 90 4.23 -13.33 7.46
N CYS A 91 5.49 -12.97 7.62
CA CYS A 91 6.02 -12.47 8.89
C CYS A 91 6.00 -10.95 8.94
N CYS A 92 5.71 -10.37 10.10
CA CYS A 92 5.88 -8.94 10.36
C CYS A 92 6.49 -8.74 11.75
N SER A 93 7.02 -7.55 12.03
CA SER A 93 7.63 -7.24 13.32
C SER A 93 6.62 -6.55 14.25
N SER A 94 6.60 -6.91 15.54
CA SER A 94 5.86 -6.14 16.55
C SER A 94 6.43 -4.73 16.75
N ALA A 95 7.69 -4.50 16.36
CA ALA A 95 8.33 -3.19 16.32
C ALA A 95 7.89 -2.34 15.11
N ASN A 96 7.04 -2.86 14.20
CA ASN A 96 6.50 -2.10 13.07
C ASN A 96 5.02 -1.72 13.34
N PRO A 97 4.74 -0.48 13.78
CA PRO A 97 3.39 -0.07 14.14
C PRO A 97 2.39 -0.25 12.99
N GLY A 98 1.32 -1.00 13.24
CA GLY A 98 0.24 -1.23 12.26
C GLY A 98 0.51 -2.34 11.22
N ALA A 99 1.71 -2.93 11.18
CA ALA A 99 2.03 -4.00 10.24
C ALA A 99 1.18 -5.26 10.44
N ALA A 100 0.88 -5.63 11.69
CA ALA A 100 0.01 -6.76 11.99
C ALA A 100 -1.40 -6.57 11.40
N ARG A 101 -2.00 -5.37 11.53
CA ARG A 101 -3.30 -5.05 10.93
C ARG A 101 -3.28 -5.15 9.41
N VAL A 102 -2.22 -4.67 8.78
CA VAL A 102 -2.02 -4.75 7.32
C VAL A 102 -1.86 -6.21 6.85
N ALA A 103 -1.13 -7.02 7.61
CA ALA A 103 -1.00 -8.45 7.36
C ALA A 103 -2.35 -9.17 7.45
N GLU A 104 -3.17 -8.86 8.46
CA GLU A 104 -4.52 -9.41 8.62
C GLU A 104 -5.46 -8.96 7.48
N GLU A 105 -5.46 -7.68 7.09
CA GLU A 105 -6.24 -7.20 5.93
C GLU A 105 -5.91 -7.98 4.65
N LEU A 106 -4.63 -8.29 4.43
CA LEU A 106 -4.19 -9.08 3.28
C LEU A 106 -4.59 -10.56 3.42
N CYS A 107 -4.49 -11.11 4.63
CA CYS A 107 -4.88 -12.48 4.96
C CYS A 107 -6.38 -12.70 4.74
N ASP A 108 -7.23 -11.79 5.25
CA ASP A 108 -8.68 -11.81 5.05
C ASP A 108 -9.04 -11.76 3.56
N ARG A 109 -8.29 -11.00 2.75
CA ARG A 109 -8.54 -10.91 1.30
C ARG A 109 -8.16 -12.17 0.53
N LEU A 110 -7.12 -12.88 0.96
CA LEU A 110 -6.54 -14.05 0.30
C LEU A 110 -7.05 -15.39 0.85
N GLY A 111 -7.70 -15.39 2.01
CA GLY A 111 -8.14 -16.58 2.73
C GLY A 111 -7.06 -17.06 3.71
N ARG A 112 -7.48 -17.33 4.96
CA ARG A 112 -6.60 -17.78 6.05
C ARG A 112 -5.98 -19.16 5.80
N GLU A 113 -6.54 -19.94 4.89
CA GLU A 113 -5.99 -21.19 4.41
C GLU A 113 -4.78 -21.01 3.48
N ASN A 114 -4.64 -19.83 2.86
CA ASN A 114 -3.58 -19.53 1.90
C ASN A 114 -2.48 -18.63 2.49
N VAL A 115 -2.77 -17.86 3.55
CA VAL A 115 -1.80 -16.98 4.19
C VAL A 115 -1.78 -17.25 5.69
N THR A 116 -0.59 -17.52 6.23
CA THR A 116 -0.37 -17.62 7.68
C THR A 116 0.44 -16.42 8.14
N VAL A 117 -0.14 -15.59 9.02
CA VAL A 117 0.53 -14.42 9.59
C VAL A 117 1.30 -14.83 10.85
N THR A 118 2.55 -14.38 10.96
CA THR A 118 3.38 -14.55 12.16
C THR A 118 4.01 -13.23 12.58
N ILE A 119 4.05 -12.94 13.88
CA ILE A 119 4.63 -11.69 14.39
C ILE A 119 5.96 -12.01 15.10
N GLU A 120 7.06 -11.42 14.62
CA GLU A 120 8.35 -11.45 15.31
C GLU A 120 8.36 -10.40 16.43
N ASP A 121 8.59 -10.84 17.66
CA ASP A 121 8.63 -9.96 18.83
C ASP A 121 9.90 -9.09 18.84
N ALA A 122 9.77 -7.80 19.07
CA ALA A 122 10.88 -6.86 19.27
C ALA A 122 11.87 -7.32 20.35
N ALA A 123 11.39 -8.04 21.39
CA ALA A 123 12.24 -8.60 22.44
C ALA A 123 13.03 -9.84 21.99
N SER A 124 12.63 -10.49 20.88
CA SER A 124 13.25 -11.71 20.36
C SER A 124 14.49 -11.44 19.50
N ILE A 125 15.35 -10.50 19.92
CA ILE A 125 16.69 -10.37 19.34
C ILE A 125 17.48 -11.62 19.75
N PRO A 126 17.89 -12.50 18.82
CA PRO A 126 18.75 -13.61 19.20
C PRO A 126 20.07 -13.02 19.69
N ARG A 127 20.41 -13.28 20.95
CA ARG A 127 21.74 -12.98 21.49
C ARG A 127 22.76 -13.80 20.72
N GLY A 128 23.51 -13.15 19.85
CA GLY A 128 24.78 -13.64 19.31
C GLY A 128 24.68 -14.83 18.36
N ASP A 129 24.72 -14.53 17.06
CA ASP A 129 25.50 -15.39 16.16
C ASP A 129 26.41 -14.50 15.29
N LEU A 130 27.40 -13.91 15.96
CA LEU A 130 28.59 -13.32 15.33
C LEU A 130 29.42 -14.48 14.76
N GLY A 131 28.96 -15.09 13.68
CA GLY A 131 29.46 -16.41 13.30
C GLY A 131 29.22 -16.88 11.87
N ARG A 132 28.84 -16.03 10.91
CA ARG A 132 28.83 -16.47 9.49
C ARG A 132 29.34 -15.42 8.52
N ARG A 133 30.61 -15.64 8.15
CA ARG A 133 31.37 -15.14 6.99
C ARG A 133 30.69 -14.08 6.12
N ARG A 134 31.23 -12.85 6.18
CA ARG A 134 31.23 -11.90 5.07
C ARG A 134 31.94 -12.55 3.87
N SER A 135 31.16 -13.04 2.93
CA SER A 135 31.65 -13.27 1.57
C SER A 135 31.20 -12.06 0.76
N SER A 136 32.15 -11.34 0.20
CA SER A 136 31.90 -10.31 -0.80
C SER A 136 31.24 -10.96 -2.02
N VAL A 137 29.91 -10.96 -2.04
CA VAL A 137 29.12 -11.37 -3.20
C VAL A 137 28.38 -10.13 -3.65
N SER A 138 28.66 -9.73 -4.89
CA SER A 138 27.81 -8.82 -5.64
C SER A 138 26.38 -9.37 -5.60
N PHE A 139 25.53 -8.75 -4.78
CA PHE A 139 24.10 -9.06 -4.72
C PHE A 139 23.44 -8.51 -5.97
N PHE A 140 23.53 -9.25 -7.07
CA PHE A 140 22.40 -9.27 -7.99
C PHE A 140 21.25 -9.93 -7.23
N PHE A 141 20.17 -9.19 -6.98
CA PHE A 141 18.90 -9.76 -6.54
C PHE A 141 18.38 -10.70 -7.63
N SER A 142 18.89 -11.93 -7.63
CA SER A 142 18.21 -13.04 -8.27
C SER A 142 16.91 -13.26 -7.49
N GLN A 143 15.79 -13.33 -8.20
CA GLN A 143 14.47 -13.71 -7.67
C GLN A 143 14.45 -15.17 -7.20
N THR A 144 15.40 -15.61 -6.38
CA THR A 144 15.32 -16.88 -5.67
C THR A 144 14.36 -16.69 -4.51
N ASN A 145 13.08 -16.62 -4.84
CA ASN A 145 11.99 -16.76 -3.88
C ASN A 145 12.24 -18.03 -3.08
N THR A 146 12.48 -17.90 -1.78
CA THR A 146 12.11 -18.96 -0.84
C THR A 146 10.59 -19.07 -0.91
N LEU A 147 10.12 -19.91 -1.84
CA LEU A 147 8.72 -20.03 -2.22
C LEU A 147 7.88 -20.26 -0.96
N GLY A 148 7.14 -19.23 -0.55
CA GLY A 148 6.22 -19.28 0.59
C GLY A 148 6.64 -18.51 1.83
N HIS A 149 7.75 -17.76 1.87
CA HIS A 149 8.10 -16.91 3.03
C HIS A 149 8.31 -15.45 2.61
N ALA A 150 7.54 -14.53 3.21
CA ALA A 150 7.65 -13.10 2.96
C ALA A 150 7.65 -12.31 4.26
N PHE A 151 8.50 -11.29 4.34
CA PHE A 151 8.53 -10.32 5.43
C PHE A 151 7.78 -9.05 5.03
N LEU A 152 6.70 -8.73 5.73
CA LEU A 152 5.92 -7.51 5.55
C LEU A 152 6.60 -6.33 6.27
N LEU A 153 7.03 -5.36 5.48
CA LEU A 153 7.46 -4.05 5.96
C LEU A 153 6.39 -3.01 5.61
N TYR A 154 5.58 -2.65 6.61
CA TYR A 154 4.64 -1.55 6.52
C TYR A 154 5.33 -0.21 6.80
N LEU A 155 5.15 0.76 5.91
CA LEU A 155 5.74 2.09 5.95
C LEU A 155 4.63 3.13 6.18
N ASN A 156 4.70 3.81 7.31
CA ASN A 156 3.86 4.94 7.70
C ASN A 156 4.71 5.98 8.47
N SER A 157 4.11 7.08 8.89
CA SER A 157 4.78 8.18 9.60
C SER A 157 5.46 7.78 10.91
N THR A 158 5.11 6.63 11.50
CA THR A 158 5.65 6.12 12.77
C THR A 158 6.58 4.91 12.62
N THR A 159 6.83 4.42 11.39
CA THR A 159 7.66 3.23 11.16
C THR A 159 9.09 3.43 11.65
N TRP A 160 9.70 4.57 11.31
CA TRP A 160 11.07 4.93 11.69
C TRP A 160 11.07 6.17 12.58
N ASP A 161 10.21 6.16 13.59
CA ASP A 161 10.07 7.28 14.52
C ASP A 161 11.31 7.43 15.42
N SER A 162 12.01 8.55 15.28
CA SER A 162 13.18 8.88 16.10
C SER A 162 12.87 9.03 17.59
N ALA A 163 11.60 9.20 17.98
CA ALA A 163 11.19 9.24 19.38
C ALA A 163 11.38 7.90 20.10
N ASP A 164 11.50 6.78 19.36
CA ASP A 164 11.70 5.44 19.91
C ASP A 164 12.85 4.71 19.19
N PRO A 165 14.12 5.04 19.55
CA PRO A 165 15.29 4.48 18.88
C PRO A 165 15.44 2.97 19.06
N ASP A 166 15.01 2.42 20.20
CA ASP A 166 15.12 0.99 20.49
C ASP A 166 14.16 0.18 19.62
N ARG A 167 12.92 0.64 19.42
CA ARG A 167 12.00 0.03 18.46
C ARG A 167 12.52 0.11 17.04
N CYS A 168 13.05 1.26 16.62
CA CYS A 168 13.63 1.42 15.29
C CYS A 168 14.80 0.45 15.08
N LYS A 169 15.68 0.30 16.08
CA LYS A 169 16.79 -0.65 16.04
C LYS A 169 16.30 -2.10 15.98
N ALA A 170 15.28 -2.46 16.76
CA ALA A 170 14.67 -3.78 16.71
C ALA A 170 14.10 -4.07 15.31
N LEU A 171 13.30 -3.15 14.75
CA LEU A 171 12.74 -3.29 13.42
C LEU A 171 13.83 -3.43 12.34
N ALA A 172 14.88 -2.61 12.39
CA ALA A 172 16.00 -2.70 11.46
C ALA A 172 16.72 -4.05 11.54
N GLY A 173 16.89 -4.58 12.75
CA GLY A 173 17.42 -5.92 12.98
C GLY A 173 16.53 -7.01 12.36
N HIS A 174 15.21 -6.89 12.48
CA HIS A 174 14.26 -7.86 11.91
C HIS A 174 14.31 -7.85 10.38
N VAL A 175 14.31 -6.66 9.77
CA VAL A 175 14.44 -6.50 8.31
C VAL A 175 15.77 -7.08 7.82
N THR A 176 16.87 -6.82 8.52
CA THR A 176 18.19 -7.35 8.15
C THR A 176 18.18 -8.87 8.21
N ARG A 177 17.64 -9.48 9.28
CA ARG A 177 17.53 -10.95 9.40
C ARG A 177 16.66 -11.56 8.32
N ALA A 178 15.51 -10.96 8.00
CA ALA A 178 14.65 -11.44 6.92
C ALA A 178 15.40 -11.48 5.58
N ARG A 179 16.20 -10.44 5.31
CA ARG A 179 17.06 -10.38 4.12
C ARG A 179 18.19 -11.40 4.15
N ASP A 180 18.85 -11.59 5.29
CA ASP A 180 19.90 -12.60 5.46
C ASP A 180 19.38 -14.03 5.25
N ARG A 181 18.11 -14.27 5.58
CA ARG A 181 17.40 -15.54 5.32
C ARG A 181 16.91 -15.69 3.87
N GLY A 182 17.05 -14.66 3.03
CA GLY A 182 16.55 -14.66 1.66
C GLY A 182 15.03 -14.66 1.56
N GLU A 183 14.33 -14.09 2.55
CA GLU A 183 12.88 -13.91 2.51
C GLU A 183 12.50 -12.79 1.54
N SER A 184 11.34 -12.93 0.88
CA SER A 184 10.82 -11.88 0.02
C SER A 184 10.36 -10.69 0.86
N LEU A 185 10.88 -9.49 0.60
CA LEU A 185 10.49 -8.28 1.34
C LEU A 185 9.20 -7.69 0.73
N LEU A 186 8.07 -7.86 1.40
CA LEU A 186 6.80 -7.26 1.00
C LEU A 186 6.66 -5.86 1.61
N MET A 187 7.14 -4.85 0.89
CA MET A 187 7.03 -3.46 1.31
C MET A 187 5.67 -2.85 0.92
N VAL A 188 4.95 -2.31 1.91
CA VAL A 188 3.66 -1.63 1.77
C VAL A 188 3.77 -0.23 2.34
N HIS A 189 3.28 0.78 1.62
CA HIS A 189 3.35 2.19 2.02
C HIS A 189 1.94 2.75 2.23
N GLU A 190 1.63 3.28 3.40
CA GLU A 190 0.33 3.89 3.69
C GLU A 190 0.23 5.30 3.09
N ALA A 191 -0.88 5.56 2.40
CA ALA A 191 -1.23 6.89 1.91
C ALA A 191 -2.46 7.48 2.63
N ASP A 192 -3.20 6.69 3.41
CA ASP A 192 -4.30 7.17 4.24
C ASP A 192 -3.78 7.91 5.48
N LEU A 193 -3.99 9.23 5.53
CA LEU A 193 -3.53 10.09 6.63
C LEU A 193 -4.07 9.65 8.00
N THR A 194 -5.29 9.11 8.06
CA THR A 194 -5.89 8.63 9.32
C THR A 194 -5.18 7.40 9.87
N ARG A 195 -4.43 6.69 9.02
CA ARG A 195 -3.64 5.49 9.33
C ARG A 195 -2.13 5.77 9.38
N GLY A 196 -1.74 7.04 9.44
CA GLY A 196 -0.35 7.47 9.45
C GLY A 196 0.28 7.58 8.06
N GLY A 197 -0.53 7.71 7.01
CA GLY A 197 -0.04 7.91 5.65
C GLY A 197 0.83 9.16 5.53
N CYS A 198 1.85 9.07 4.69
CA CYS A 198 2.85 10.13 4.54
C CYS A 198 3.50 10.10 3.15
N GLU A 199 4.22 11.17 2.79
CA GLU A 199 4.99 11.21 1.54
C GLU A 199 6.14 10.20 1.61
N PHE A 200 6.35 9.42 0.55
CA PHE A 200 7.33 8.32 0.58
C PHE A 200 8.77 8.82 0.72
N GLY A 201 9.09 9.97 0.15
CA GLY A 201 10.41 10.59 0.18
C GLY A 201 10.96 10.87 1.58
N ILE A 202 10.10 10.98 2.60
CA ILE A 202 10.56 11.14 3.99
C ILE A 202 11.41 9.95 4.46
N PHE A 203 11.17 8.75 3.91
CA PHE A 203 11.86 7.55 4.35
C PHE A 203 13.34 7.53 3.93
N PHE A 204 13.76 8.33 2.95
CA PHE A 204 15.19 8.49 2.65
C PHE A 204 15.96 9.20 3.77
N GLN A 205 15.26 9.90 4.68
CA GLN A 205 15.85 10.61 5.81
C GLN A 205 15.68 9.82 7.12
N LEU A 206 14.54 9.16 7.30
CA LEU A 206 14.20 8.48 8.55
C LEU A 206 14.72 7.04 8.63
N THR A 207 14.90 6.37 7.49
CA THR A 207 15.32 4.97 7.49
C THR A 207 16.77 4.83 7.94
N PRO A 208 17.09 3.86 8.81
CA PRO A 208 18.48 3.59 9.19
C PRO A 208 19.40 3.44 7.98
N GLN A 209 20.52 4.17 7.99
CA GLN A 209 21.43 4.25 6.84
C GLN A 209 21.93 2.87 6.37
N SER A 210 22.14 1.93 7.30
CA SER A 210 22.55 0.56 6.97
C SER A 210 21.56 -0.18 6.06
N LEU A 211 20.25 0.12 6.16
CA LEU A 211 19.23 -0.46 5.28
C LEU A 211 19.19 0.23 3.92
N ILE A 212 19.40 1.55 3.89
CA ILE A 212 19.51 2.34 2.65
C ILE A 212 20.70 1.87 1.84
N ASP A 213 21.88 1.77 2.47
CA ASP A 213 23.11 1.28 1.84
C ASP A 213 22.96 -0.18 1.37
N GLY A 214 22.13 -0.95 2.08
CA GLY A 214 21.74 -2.29 1.68
C GLY A 214 20.74 -2.32 0.52
N GLY A 215 20.29 -1.21 -0.04
CA GLY A 215 19.35 -1.20 -1.17
C GLY A 215 17.91 -1.59 -0.80
N ILE A 216 17.45 -1.28 0.42
CA ILE A 216 16.07 -1.62 0.86
C ILE A 216 14.99 -1.09 -0.10
N TYR A 217 15.25 0.04 -0.79
CA TYR A 217 14.35 0.68 -1.73
C TYR A 217 14.57 0.34 -3.20
N GLU A 218 15.45 -0.63 -3.51
CA GLU A 218 15.53 -1.18 -4.88
C GLU A 218 14.22 -1.89 -5.26
N GLN A 219 13.48 -2.39 -4.26
CA GLN A 219 12.16 -2.95 -4.44
C GLN A 219 11.07 -1.90 -4.22
N LEU A 220 10.20 -1.72 -5.21
CA LEU A 220 9.09 -0.77 -5.12
C LEU A 220 8.07 -1.16 -4.04
N ALA A 221 7.74 -0.22 -3.16
CA ALA A 221 6.63 -0.34 -2.23
C ALA A 221 5.30 -0.38 -2.99
N VAL A 222 4.34 -1.16 -2.50
CA VAL A 222 2.95 -1.06 -2.95
C VAL A 222 2.27 -0.01 -2.09
N THR A 223 1.90 1.11 -2.69
CA THR A 223 1.13 2.15 -2.01
C THR A 223 -0.29 1.65 -1.74
N TRP A 224 -0.72 1.84 -0.50
CA TRP A 224 -1.98 1.47 0.07
C TRP A 224 -2.79 2.75 0.29
N PHE A 225 -3.79 2.95 -0.56
CA PHE A 225 -4.65 4.13 -0.53
C PHE A 225 -5.88 3.91 0.34
N GLU A 226 -6.55 5.00 0.72
CA GLU A 226 -7.85 4.96 1.39
C GLU A 226 -8.95 4.37 0.50
N PRO A 227 -10.10 3.93 1.06
CA PRO A 227 -11.27 3.55 0.28
C PRO A 227 -11.70 4.67 -0.69
N PRO A 228 -12.15 4.35 -1.91
CA PRO A 228 -12.42 3.00 -2.45
C PRO A 228 -11.20 2.30 -3.08
N HIS A 229 -10.04 2.94 -3.14
CA HIS A 229 -8.84 2.39 -3.78
C HIS A 229 -8.11 1.34 -2.92
N ARG A 230 -8.53 1.16 -1.68
CA ARG A 230 -7.93 0.21 -0.73
C ARG A 230 -7.88 -1.22 -1.27
N ASP A 231 -9.01 -1.73 -1.75
CA ASP A 231 -9.12 -3.11 -2.26
C ASP A 231 -8.15 -3.40 -3.41
N ILE A 232 -7.91 -2.40 -4.26
CA ILE A 232 -6.98 -2.49 -5.39
C ILE A 232 -5.55 -2.55 -4.88
N SER A 233 -5.24 -1.78 -3.83
CA SER A 233 -3.93 -1.80 -3.18
C SER A 233 -3.62 -3.17 -2.58
N ILE A 234 -4.60 -3.75 -1.88
CA ILE A 234 -4.50 -5.11 -1.32
C ILE A 234 -4.31 -6.12 -2.47
N ALA A 235 -5.08 -6.00 -3.54
CA ALA A 235 -4.97 -6.90 -4.68
C ALA A 235 -3.61 -6.82 -5.40
N ARG A 236 -3.05 -5.62 -5.56
CA ARG A 236 -1.68 -5.45 -6.10
C ARG A 236 -0.63 -6.07 -5.18
N THR A 237 -0.86 -6.02 -3.88
CA THR A 237 0.01 -6.65 -2.87
C THR A 237 -0.06 -8.17 -2.94
N ALA A 238 -1.26 -8.72 -3.10
CA ALA A 238 -1.49 -10.13 -3.37
C ALA A 238 -0.77 -10.61 -4.66
N LYS A 239 -0.85 -9.85 -5.77
CA LYS A 239 -0.10 -10.15 -7.00
C LYS A 239 1.40 -10.16 -6.76
N LYS A 240 1.92 -9.25 -5.92
CA LYS A 240 3.34 -9.21 -5.54
C LYS A 240 3.75 -10.43 -4.70
N LEU A 241 2.82 -11.04 -3.97
CA LEU A 241 3.01 -12.35 -3.31
C LEU A 241 2.87 -13.55 -4.26
N GLY A 242 2.47 -13.33 -5.51
CA GLY A 242 2.35 -14.37 -6.55
C GLY A 242 0.92 -14.87 -6.79
N ALA A 243 -0.11 -14.12 -6.41
CA ALA A 243 -1.52 -14.46 -6.62
C ALA A 243 -2.07 -14.12 -8.02
#